data_AF-A0A953EAV1-F1
#
_entry.id   AF-A0A953EAV1-F1
#
_cell.length_a   1.000
_cell.length_b   1.000
_cell.length_c   1.000
_cell.angle_alpha   90.00
_cell.angle_beta   90.00
_cell.angle_gamma   90.00
#
_symmetry.space_group_name_H-M   'P 1'
#
loop_
_entity.id
_entity.type
_entity.pdbx_description
1 polymer ?
#
loop_
_entity_poly.entity_id
_entity_poly.type
_entity_poly.pdbx_seq_one_letter_code
_entity_poly.pdbx_strand_id
1 'polypeptide(L)' 'MAVNPETTVRKLVSLSRPLVQAIEDFRFQNRIKTESEAIRRLIELGLQAAKRPHGKQESEE' A
#
# COMPACT_ATOMS: atom_id res chain seq x y z
N MET A 1 -2.65 -15.07 -5.02
CA MET A 1 -2.36 -14.63 -6.40
C MET A 1 -1.13 -15.37 -6.88
N ALA A 2 -1.23 -16.13 -7.97
CA ALA A 2 -0.06 -16.67 -8.64
C ALA A 2 0.72 -15.50 -9.28
N VAL A 3 2.05 -15.50 -9.13
CA VAL A 3 2.93 -14.50 -9.74
C VAL A 3 3.06 -14.86 -11.22
N ASN A 4 2.53 -14.02 -12.12
CA ASN A 4 2.69 -14.21 -13.57
C ASN A 4 3.87 -13.37 -14.06
N PRO A 5 4.94 -13.98 -14.59
CA PRO A 5 6.13 -13.24 -15.04
C PRO A 5 5.85 -12.24 -16.17
N GLU A 6 4.80 -12.44 -16.97
CA GLU A 6 4.42 -11.53 -18.07
C GLU A 6 3.69 -10.27 -17.57
N THR A 7 3.11 -10.31 -16.38
CA THR A 7 2.29 -9.20 -15.85
C THR A 7 2.79 -8.66 -14.50
N THR A 8 3.87 -9.23 -13.96
CA THR A 8 4.42 -8.82 -12.66
C THR A 8 5.92 -8.61 -12.74
N VAL A 9 6.38 -7.48 -12.18
CA VAL A 9 7.80 -7.12 -12.12
C VAL A 9 8.22 -7.05 -10.66
N ARG A 10 9.42 -7.57 -10.34
CA ARG A 10 10.03 -7.43 -9.02
C ARG A 10 10.82 -6.12 -8.95
N LYS A 11 10.60 -5.33 -7.89
CA LYS A 11 11.41 -4.16 -7.58
C LYS A 11 12.03 -4.32 -6.20
N LEU A 12 13.31 -3.97 -6.09
CA LEU A 12 14.01 -3.86 -4.82
C LEU A 12 14.05 -2.38 -4.43
N VAL A 13 13.65 -2.08 -3.20
CA VAL A 13 13.63 -0.72 -2.65
C VAL A 13 14.13 -0.76 -1.22
N SER A 14 14.97 0.21 -0.85
CA SER A 14 15.37 0.41 0.54
C SER A 14 14.33 1.28 1.24
N LEU A 15 13.84 0.84 2.40
CA LEU A 15 12.85 1.55 3.20
C LEU A 15 13.44 1.89 4.57
N SER A 16 12.98 2.99 5.16
CA SER A 16 13.35 3.35 6.52
C SER A 16 12.70 2.37 7.52
N ARG A 17 13.33 2.16 8.69
CA ARG A 17 12.79 1.28 9.74
C ARG A 17 11.35 1.66 10.15
N PRO A 18 11.00 2.95 10.34
CA PRO A 18 9.63 3.31 10.68
C PRO A 18 8.61 2.95 9.60
N LEU A 19 9.00 3.05 8.32
CA LEU A 19 8.11 2.71 7.21
C LEU A 19 7.86 1.21 7.13
N VAL A 20 8.88 0.39 7.39
CA VAL A 20 8.74 -1.08 7.51
C VAL A 20 7.77 -1.44 8.65
N GLN A 21 7.92 -0.81 9.81
CA GLN A 21 7.00 -1.03 10.94
C GLN A 21 5.56 -0.66 10.58
N ALA A 22 5.35 0.49 9.94
CA ALA A 22 4.00 0.92 9.52
C ALA A 22 3.35 -0.06 8.52
N ILE A 23 4.14 -0.64 7.61
CA ILE A 23 3.66 -1.69 6.69
C ILE A 23 3.24 -2.94 7.47
N GLU A 24 4.01 -3.34 8.47
CA GLU A 24 3.71 -4.50 9.31
C GLU A 24 2.44 -4.28 10.16
N ASP A 25 2.30 -3.10 10.77
CA ASP A 25 1.12 -2.73 11.54
C ASP A 25 -0.13 -2.75 10.66
N PHE A 26 -0.06 -2.15 9.47
CA PHE A 26 -1.14 -2.19 8.48
C PHE A 26 -1.50 -3.63 8.10
N ARG A 27 -0.50 -4.50 7.89
CA ARG A 27 -0.70 -5.91 7.57
C ARG A 27 -1.49 -6.62 8.66
N PHE A 28 -1.12 -6.45 9.92
CA PHE A 28 -1.79 -7.11 11.05
C PHE A 28 -3.21 -6.58 11.27
N GLN A 29 -3.40 -5.26 11.26
CA GLN A 29 -4.71 -4.63 11.42
C GLN A 29 -5.71 -5.09 10.35
N ASN A 30 -5.25 -5.24 9.11
CA ASN A 30 -6.08 -5.65 7.98
C ASN A 30 -6.09 -7.17 7.73
N ARG A 31 -5.47 -7.95 8.63
CA ARG A 31 -5.37 -9.42 8.53
C ARG A 31 -4.82 -9.91 7.19
N ILE A 32 -3.85 -9.19 6.64
CA ILE A 32 -3.23 -9.48 5.35
C ILE A 32 -2.15 -10.55 5.54
N LYS A 33 -2.17 -11.60 4.73
CA LYS A 33 -1.28 -12.75 4.93
C LYS A 33 0.19 -12.43 4.66
N THR A 34 0.48 -11.62 3.63
CA THR A 34 1.84 -11.38 3.16
C THR A 34 2.18 -9.90 3.15
N GLU A 35 3.44 -9.57 3.46
CA GLU A 35 3.95 -8.21 3.40
C GLU A 35 3.87 -7.64 1.98
N SER A 36 4.21 -8.43 0.95
CA SER A 36 4.10 -7.98 -0.45
C SER A 36 2.66 -7.66 -0.87
N GLU A 37 1.65 -8.25 -0.24
CA GLU A 37 0.25 -7.86 -0.47
C GLU A 37 -0.08 -6.56 0.26
N ALA A 38 0.38 -6.39 1.50
CA ALA A 38 0.21 -5.15 2.25
C ALA A 38 0.84 -3.95 1.51
N ILE A 39 2.08 -4.11 1.03
CA ILE A 39 2.79 -3.09 0.24
C ILE A 39 1.99 -2.71 -1.02
N ARG A 40 1.48 -3.69 -1.77
CA ARG A 40 0.69 -3.42 -2.98
C ARG A 40 -0.57 -2.61 -2.67
N ARG A 41 -1.32 -2.99 -1.63
CA ARG A 41 -2.53 -2.26 -1.22
C ARG A 41 -2.20 -0.83 -0.78
N LEU A 42 -1.14 -0.64 0.02
CA LEU A 42 -0.71 0.71 0.45
C LEU A 42 -0.31 1.59 -0.74
N ILE A 43 0.41 1.03 -1.72
CA ILE A 43 0.77 1.75 -2.95
C ILE A 43 -0.49 2.12 -3.75
N GLU A 44 -1.43 1.18 -3.93
CA GLU A 44 -2.68 1.44 -4.64
C GLU A 44 -3.50 2.55 -3.96
N LEU A 45 -3.65 2.49 -2.64
CA LEU A 45 -4.34 3.52 -1.86
C LEU A 45 -3.65 4.88 -1.98
N GLY A 46 -2.32 4.93 -1.85
CA GLY A 46 -1.54 6.16 -1.99
C GLY A 46 -1.66 6.78 -3.39
N LEU A 47 -1.61 5.95 -4.44
CA LEU A 47 -1.78 6.41 -5.82
C LEU A 47 -3.22 6.88 -6.10
N GLN A 48 -4.24 6.22 -5.53
CA GLN A 48 -5.62 6.67 -5.63
C GLN A 48 -5.84 8.00 -4.92
N ALA A 49 -5.26 8.18 -3.72
CA ALA A 49 -5.32 9.43 -2.98
C ALA A 49 -4.62 10.57 -3.74
N ALA A 50 -3.45 10.31 -4.32
CA ALA A 50 -2.71 11.30 -5.11
C ALA A 50 -3.42 11.74 -6.40
N LYS A 51 -4.27 10.88 -6.98
CA LYS A 51 -5.08 11.21 -8.17
C LYS A 51 -6.30 12.07 -7.86
N ARG A 52 -6.74 12.16 -6.61
CA ARG A 52 -7.85 13.04 -6.23
C ARG A 52 -7.33 14.49 -6.26
N PRO A 53 -7.81 15.36 -7.16
CA PRO A 53 -7.47 16.78 -7.11
C PRO A 53 -7.90 17.30 -5.74
N HIS A 54 -7.07 18.15 -5.12
CA HIS A 54 -7.33 18.77 -3.82
C HIS A 54 -8.58 19.67 -3.87
N GLY A 55 -9.76 19.08 -3.82
CA GLY A 55 -11.00 19.81 -3.80
C GLY A 55 -12.14 18.91 -3.37
N LYS A 56 -12.70 19.23 -2.18
CA LYS A 56 -13.97 18.75 -1.62
C LYS A 56 -13.89 17.29 -1.15
N GLN A 57 -14.08 16.94 0.12
CA GLN A 57 -15.11 17.26 1.13
C GLN A 57 -14.75 16.36 2.36
N GLU A 58 -15.27 16.46 3.58
CA GLU A 58 -16.29 17.26 4.23
C GLU A 58 -16.08 17.04 5.73
N SER A 59 -16.35 18.09 6.50
CA SER A 59 -16.78 17.98 7.88
C SER A 59 -18.10 17.18 7.90
N GLU A 60 -18.15 16.06 8.61
CA GLU A 60 -19.37 15.45 9.18
C GLU A 60 -19.01 15.21 10.64
N GLU A 61 -19.28 16.19 11.52
CA GLU A 61 -20.48 16.38 12.36
C GLU A 61 -20.34 15.65 13.71
#